data_AF-A0A374IEI6-F1
#
_entry.id   AF-A0A374IEI6-F1
#
_cell.length_a   1.000
_cell.length_b   1.000
_cell.length_c   1.000
_cell.angle_alpha   90.00
_cell.angle_beta   90.00
_cell.angle_gamma   90.00
#
_symmetry.space_group_name_H-M   'P 1'
#
loop_
_entity.id
_entity.type
_entity.pdbx_description
1 polymer ?
#
loop_
_entity_poly.entity_id
_entity_poly.type
_entity_poly.pdbx_seq_one_letter_code
_entity_poly.pdbx_strand_id
1 'polypeptide(L)' 'MIHPSYVELMKVVNDEGEIGEEPVVNSRYSIVLATAKRARQIIAGAKPLIDDPVCNKPLSIAVEELYRGEVKIVPGEDEN' A
#
# COMPACT_ATOMS: atom_id res chain seq x y z
N MET A 1 15.95 4.00 11.64
CA MET A 1 14.81 3.04 11.61
C MET A 1 14.22 3.06 10.21
N ILE A 2 13.76 1.92 9.70
CA ILE A 2 13.04 1.88 8.41
C ILE A 2 11.63 2.43 8.69
N HIS A 3 11.23 3.46 7.94
CA HIS A 3 9.92 4.09 8.03
C HIS A 3 9.29 4.16 6.63
N PRO A 4 7.97 3.91 6.48
CA PRO A 4 7.07 3.39 7.52
C PRO A 4 7.41 1.95 7.93
N SER A 5 7.12 1.64 9.19
CA SER A 5 7.21 0.28 9.73
C SER A 5 5.97 -0.53 9.34
N TYR A 6 6.10 -1.86 9.37
CA TYR A 6 4.97 -2.75 9.08
C TYR A 6 3.76 -2.50 10.00
N VAL A 7 4.00 -2.21 11.28
CA VAL A 7 2.91 -1.95 12.24
C VAL A 7 2.16 -0.66 11.87
N GLU A 8 2.86 0.36 11.39
CA GLU A 8 2.25 1.59 10.90
C GLU A 8 1.42 1.33 9.64
N LEU A 9 1.95 0.56 8.69
CA LEU A 9 1.21 0.20 7.47
C LEU A 9 -0.05 -0.61 7.78
N MET A 10 0.01 -1.59 8.67
CA MET A 10 -1.16 -2.38 9.07
C MET A 10 -2.24 -1.55 9.75
N LYS A 11 -1.85 -0.52 10.50
CA LYS A 11 -2.80 0.40 11.11
C LYS A 11 -3.49 1.21 10.03
N VAL A 12 -2.74 1.94 9.20
CA VAL A 12 -3.30 2.78 8.13
C VAL A 12 -4.27 2.00 7.24
N VAL A 13 -3.90 0.79 6.83
CA VAL A 13 -4.72 -0.02 5.92
C VAL A 13 -6.02 -0.49 6.57
N ASN A 14 -6.04 -0.74 7.89
CA ASN A 14 -7.23 -1.22 8.58
C ASN A 14 -8.03 -0.11 9.29
N ASP A 15 -7.46 1.09 9.48
CA ASP A 15 -8.13 2.23 10.14
C ASP A 15 -9.24 2.85 9.29
N GLU A 16 -9.30 2.52 7.99
CA GLU A 16 -10.37 2.95 7.09
C GLU A 16 -11.63 2.05 7.15
N GLY A 17 -11.62 0.95 7.90
CA GLY A 17 -12.77 0.04 8.03
C GLY A 17 -13.80 0.52 9.05
N GLU A 18 -15.08 0.23 8.82
CA GLU A 18 -16.12 0.53 9.81
C GLU A 18 -15.95 -0.36 11.07
N ILE A 19 -16.28 0.19 12.26
CA ILE A 19 -16.19 -0.54 13.52
C ILE A 19 -17.12 -1.76 13.46
N GLY A 20 -16.54 -2.95 13.35
CA GLY A 20 -17.26 -4.23 13.27
C GLY A 20 -17.04 -5.01 11.98
N GLU A 21 -16.37 -4.43 10.97
CA GLU A 21 -15.93 -5.15 9.78
C GLU A 21 -14.67 -5.98 10.04
N GLU A 22 -14.53 -7.10 9.32
CA GLU A 22 -13.29 -7.87 9.36
C GLU A 22 -12.12 -7.03 8.81
N PRO A 23 -10.95 -7.05 9.46
CA PRO A 23 -9.79 -6.30 9.01
C PRO A 23 -9.41 -6.67 7.57
N VAL A 24 -9.33 -5.65 6.72
CA VAL A 24 -9.01 -5.75 5.29
C VAL A 24 -7.69 -6.48 5.07
N VAL A 25 -6.71 -6.29 5.96
CA VAL A 25 -5.43 -6.97 5.88
C VAL A 25 -5.05 -7.60 7.22
N ASN A 26 -4.92 -8.92 7.20
CA ASN A 26 -4.44 -9.75 8.32
C ASN A 26 -3.02 -10.30 8.10
N SER A 27 -2.44 -10.10 6.92
CA SER A 27 -1.20 -10.73 6.51
C SER A 27 -0.19 -9.73 5.97
N ARG A 28 1.06 -9.87 6.41
CA ARG A 28 2.24 -9.20 5.84
C ARG A 28 2.31 -9.37 4.32
N TYR A 29 1.90 -10.53 3.83
CA TYR A 29 2.00 -10.86 2.42
C TYR A 29 1.10 -10.00 1.55
N SER A 30 -0.09 -9.59 2.05
CA SER A 30 -1.00 -8.71 1.30
C SER A 30 -0.39 -7.34 1.04
N ILE A 31 0.27 -6.76 2.05
CA ILE A 31 1.00 -5.48 1.89
C ILE A 31 2.13 -5.64 0.87
N VAL A 32 2.90 -6.72 0.95
CA VAL A 32 4.00 -6.99 0.00
C VAL A 32 3.47 -7.14 -1.43
N LEU A 33 2.39 -7.90 -1.62
CA LEU A 33 1.74 -8.09 -2.91
C LEU A 33 1.23 -6.76 -3.50
N ALA A 34 0.50 -5.98 -2.70
CA ALA A 34 -0.07 -4.70 -3.13
C ALA A 34 1.02 -3.69 -3.51
N THR A 35 2.02 -3.50 -2.64
CA THR A 35 3.13 -2.57 -2.90
C THR A 35 3.99 -3.02 -4.09
N ALA A 36 4.19 -4.33 -4.28
CA ALA A 36 4.88 -4.86 -5.46
C ALA A 36 4.07 -4.66 -6.76
N LYS A 37 2.74 -4.93 -6.72
CA LYS A 37 1.82 -4.70 -7.85
C LYS A 37 1.84 -3.23 -8.25
N ARG A 38 1.74 -2.33 -7.29
CA ARG A 38 1.80 -0.88 -7.52
C ARG A 38 3.16 -0.41 -8.03
N ALA A 39 4.26 -0.89 -7.46
CA ALA A 39 5.60 -0.58 -7.95
C ALA A 39 5.78 -0.97 -9.43
N ARG A 40 5.22 -2.12 -9.86
CA ARG A 40 5.23 -2.53 -11.26
C ARG A 40 4.43 -1.58 -12.16
N GLN A 41 3.29 -1.06 -11.70
CA GLN A 41 2.53 -0.05 -12.44
C GLN A 41 3.36 1.22 -12.65
N ILE A 42 4.07 1.69 -11.63
CA ILE A 42 4.95 2.86 -11.71
C ILE A 42 6.08 2.60 -12.72
N ILE A 43 6.71 1.42 -12.67
CA ILE A 43 7.74 1.00 -13.64
C ILE A 43 7.18 0.97 -15.08
N ALA A 44 5.91 0.58 -15.25
CA ALA A 44 5.23 0.58 -16.54
C ALA A 44 4.79 1.98 -17.02
N GLY A 45 5.10 3.05 -16.29
CA GLY A 45 4.82 4.44 -16.67
C GLY A 45 3.60 5.06 -16.00
N ALA A 46 2.94 4.37 -15.06
CA ALA A 46 1.93 5.00 -14.23
C ALA A 46 2.56 6.12 -13.39
N LYS A 47 1.89 7.26 -13.32
CA LYS A 47 2.35 8.36 -12.47
C LYS A 47 2.18 8.00 -10.99
N PRO A 48 3.12 8.41 -10.13
CA PRO A 48 2.88 8.45 -8.69
C PRO A 48 1.59 9.21 -8.35
N LEU A 49 0.90 8.78 -7.30
CA LEU A 49 -0.26 9.45 -6.72
C LEU A 49 0.16 10.53 -5.70
N ILE A 50 1.45 10.60 -5.39
CA ILE A 50 2.06 11.57 -4.48
C ILE A 50 3.01 12.47 -5.27
N ASP A 51 2.97 13.76 -4.98
CA ASP A 51 3.79 14.76 -5.69
C ASP A 51 5.22 14.87 -5.12
N ASP A 52 5.42 14.47 -3.86
CA ASP A 52 6.65 14.69 -3.09
C ASP A 52 7.20 13.41 -2.42
N PRO A 53 7.54 12.36 -3.18
CA PRO A 53 8.04 11.13 -2.60
C PRO A 53 9.38 11.37 -1.87
N VAL A 54 9.52 10.78 -0.68
CA VAL A 54 10.77 10.83 0.09
C VAL A 54 11.90 10.13 -0.66
N CYS A 55 11.56 9.09 -1.45
CA CYS A 55 12.51 8.35 -2.27
C CYS A 55 11.91 7.99 -3.63
N ASN A 56 12.63 8.32 -4.70
CA ASN A 56 12.19 8.11 -6.09
C ASN A 56 12.25 6.65 -6.59
N LYS A 57 12.50 5.68 -5.70
CA LYS A 57 12.47 4.26 -6.10
C LYS A 57 11.01 3.81 -6.22
N PRO A 58 10.60 3.11 -7.29
CA PRO A 58 9.19 2.74 -7.49
C PRO A 58 8.55 2.02 -6.31
N LEU A 59 9.29 1.12 -5.66
CA LEU A 59 8.81 0.42 -4.47
C LEU A 59 8.64 1.35 -3.26
N SER A 60 9.56 2.30 -3.07
CA SER A 60 9.46 3.28 -1.99
C SER A 60 8.26 4.20 -2.18
N ILE A 61 8.00 4.64 -3.42
CA ILE A 61 6.80 5.40 -3.78
C ILE A 61 5.54 4.57 -3.48
N ALA A 62 5.48 3.31 -3.92
CA ALA A 62 4.31 2.45 -3.68
C ALA A 62 4.02 2.22 -2.18
N VAL A 63 5.07 2.08 -1.35
CA VAL A 63 4.93 1.96 0.11
C VAL A 63 4.42 3.28 0.71
N GLU A 64 4.92 4.42 0.22
CA GLU A 64 4.51 5.74 0.70
C GLU A 64 3.07 6.09 0.27
N GLU A 65 2.67 5.76 -0.96
CA GLU A 65 1.29 5.89 -1.43
C GLU A 65 0.33 5.04 -0.57
N LEU A 66 0.70 3.80 -0.24
CA LEU A 66 -0.08 2.96 0.66
C LEU A 66 -0.16 3.58 2.07
N TYR A 67 0.95 4.11 2.58
CA TYR A 67 1.01 4.73 3.90
C TYR A 67 0.22 6.05 4.00
N ARG A 68 0.12 6.80 2.89
CA ARG A 68 -0.69 8.03 2.79
C ARG A 68 -2.16 7.75 2.45
N GLY A 69 -2.55 6.50 2.21
CA GLY A 69 -3.92 6.10 1.88
C GLY A 69 -4.31 6.28 0.41
N GLU A 70 -3.36 6.66 -0.46
CA GLU A 70 -3.58 6.85 -1.90
C GLU A 70 -3.76 5.52 -2.64
N VAL A 71 -3.21 4.43 -2.09
CA VAL A 71 -3.40 3.06 -2.58
C VAL A 71 -4.12 2.25 -1.52
N LYS A 72 -5.18 1.54 -1.93
CA LYS A 72 -5.98 0.69 -1.05
C LYS A 72 -5.88 -0.76 -1.47
N ILE A 73 -5.98 -1.66 -0.49
CA ILE A 73 -5.99 -3.10 -0.70
C ILE A 73 -7.46 -3.53 -0.69
N VAL A 74 -7.98 -4.01 -1.81
CA VAL A 74 -9.37 -4.45 -1.92
C VAL A 74 -9.42 -5.98 -1.91
N PRO A 75 -10.23 -6.61 -1.05
CA PRO A 75 -10.42 -8.06 -1.06
C PRO A 75 -11.07 -8.52 -2.38
N GLY A 76 -10.55 -9.58 -3.00
CA GLY A 76 -11.16 -10.25 -4.15
C GLY A 76 -10.72 -9.78 -5.54
N GLU A 77 -9.82 -8.81 -5.67
CA GLU A 77 -9.35 -8.32 -6.99
C GLU A 77 -8.21 -9.15 -7.63
N ASP A 78 -7.77 -10.25 -7.00
CA ASP A 78 -6.68 -11.10 -7.50
C ASP A 78 -7.18 -12.44 -8.16
N GLU A 79 -8.44 -12.50 -8.62
CA GLU A 79 -9.01 -13.66 -9.33
C GLU A 79 -9.03 -13.54 -10.88
N ASN A 80 -8.02 -12.90 -11.51
CA ASN A 80 -7.98 -12.84 -12.98
C ASN A 80 -6.61 -13.18 -13.57
#